data_AF-S7XIH1-F1
#
_entry.id   AF-S7XIH1-F1
#
_cell.length_a   1.000
_cell.length_b   1.000
_cell.length_c   1.000
_cell.angle_alpha   90.00
_cell.angle_beta   90.00
_cell.angle_gamma   90.00
#
_symmetry.space_group_name_H-M   'P 1'
#
loop_
_entity.id
_entity.type
_entity.pdbx_description
1 polymer ?
#
loop_
_entity_poly.entity_id
_entity_poly.type
_entity_poly.pdbx_seq_one_letter_code
_entity_poly.pdbx_strand_id
1 'polypeptide(L)'
;PYTTLFRSESICACHLEITKTGYLCPVCNTKLCYLPIKCTICATQLVSTLNLTKSLFYYQPLKPFNISTGVCKICNEKGESICDQCKNIFCYECDKFLHENINFCPFCSENNEI
;
A
#
# COMPACT_ATOMS: atom_id res chain seq x y z
N PRO A 1 -1.50 -8.94 11.16
CA PRO A 1 -2.62 -8.57 12.05
C PRO A 1 -3.86 -8.20 11.23
N TYR A 2 -4.54 -9.20 10.71
CA TYR A 2 -5.70 -9.03 9.84
C TYR A 2 -6.95 -8.86 10.70
N THR A 3 -7.54 -7.67 10.71
CA THR A 3 -8.85 -7.39 11.33
C THR A 3 -9.95 -7.87 10.38
N THR A 4 -10.79 -8.79 10.83
CA THR A 4 -11.95 -9.26 10.07
C THR A 4 -13.12 -8.27 10.25
N LEU A 5 -13.81 -7.98 9.14
CA LEU A 5 -15.08 -7.26 9.17
C LEU A 5 -16.12 -8.16 9.85
N PHE A 6 -16.62 -7.72 10.99
CA PHE A 6 -17.62 -8.44 11.75
C PHE A 6 -18.98 -7.75 11.62
N ARG A 7 -19.96 -8.53 11.16
CA ARG A 7 -21.32 -8.08 10.86
C ARG A 7 -22.32 -8.76 11.80
N SER A 8 -22.35 -8.30 13.05
CA SER A 8 -23.42 -8.66 13.99
C SER A 8 -23.64 -7.51 14.98
N GLU A 9 -24.85 -7.43 15.53
CA GLU A 9 -25.24 -6.45 16.53
C GLU A 9 -24.55 -6.75 17.86
N SER A 10 -23.58 -5.90 18.20
CA SER A 10 -22.82 -6.02 19.45
C SER A 10 -22.21 -4.69 19.84
N ILE A 11 -21.89 -4.55 21.13
CA ILE A 11 -21.34 -3.33 21.72
C ILE A 11 -19.93 -3.07 21.18
N CYS A 12 -19.70 -1.83 20.75
CA CYS A 12 -18.38 -1.33 20.39
C CYS A 12 -17.61 -0.92 21.65
N ALA A 13 -16.39 -1.41 21.82
CA ALA A 13 -15.54 -1.08 22.97
C ALA A 13 -14.98 0.36 22.96
N CYS A 14 -15.17 1.11 21.87
CA CYS A 14 -14.71 2.50 21.75
C CYS A 14 -15.69 3.51 22.37
N HIS A 15 -16.99 3.32 22.11
CA HIS A 15 -18.03 4.30 22.47
C HIS A 15 -19.11 3.68 23.37
N LEU A 16 -19.02 2.37 23.64
CA LEU A 16 -20.02 1.59 24.39
C LEU A 16 -21.42 1.61 23.75
N GLU A 17 -21.48 1.83 22.44
CA GLU A 17 -22.70 1.83 21.65
C GLU A 17 -22.87 0.51 20.88
N ILE A 18 -24.12 0.08 20.72
CA ILE A 18 -24.45 -1.08 19.89
C ILE A 18 -24.31 -0.68 18.42
N THR A 19 -23.41 -1.36 17.72
CA THR A 19 -23.16 -1.13 16.29
C THR A 19 -23.45 -2.40 15.51
N LYS A 20 -23.82 -2.31 14.24
CA LYS A 20 -24.05 -3.49 13.38
C LYS A 20 -22.78 -4.00 12.69
N THR A 21 -21.81 -3.12 12.50
CA THR A 21 -20.56 -3.38 11.81
C THR A 21 -19.39 -2.93 12.67
N GLY A 22 -18.26 -3.61 12.54
CA GLY A 22 -17.02 -3.24 13.20
C GLY A 22 -15.87 -4.15 12.82
N TYR A 23 -14.71 -3.86 13.38
CA TYR A 23 -13.48 -4.63 13.24
C TYR A 23 -13.21 -5.42 14.52
N LEU A 24 -12.91 -6.71 14.40
CA LEU A 24 -12.47 -7.50 15.55
C LEU A 24 -10.98 -7.36 15.76
N CYS A 25 -10.58 -7.03 16.99
CA CYS A 25 -9.20 -7.08 17.38
C CYS A 25 -8.69 -8.53 17.31
N PRO A 26 -7.61 -8.84 16.57
CA PRO A 26 -7.10 -10.21 16.45
C PRO A 26 -6.48 -10.75 17.75
N VAL A 27 -6.19 -9.88 18.72
CA VAL A 27 -5.55 -10.27 19.99
C VAL A 27 -6.60 -10.59 21.06
N CYS A 28 -7.56 -9.69 21.29
CA CYS A 28 -8.55 -9.83 22.37
C CYS A 28 -9.99 -10.06 21.87
N ASN A 29 -10.19 -10.16 20.55
CA ASN A 29 -11.48 -10.36 19.90
C ASN A 29 -12.56 -9.30 20.23
N THR A 30 -12.16 -8.12 20.71
CA THR A 30 -13.08 -7.02 20.95
C THR A 30 -13.49 -6.32 19.67
N LYS A 31 -14.72 -5.82 19.62
CA LYS A 31 -15.25 -5.09 18.48
C LYS A 31 -14.96 -3.60 18.59
N LEU A 32 -14.46 -3.04 17.49
CA LEU A 32 -14.06 -1.64 17.34
C LEU A 32 -14.74 -1.01 16.12
N CYS A 33 -15.00 0.29 16.18
CA CYS A 33 -15.79 1.01 15.17
C CYS A 33 -15.01 1.37 13.89
N TYR A 34 -13.73 1.72 13.99
CA TYR A 34 -12.93 2.16 12.83
C TYR A 34 -11.44 1.81 13.00
N LEU A 35 -10.70 1.88 11.90
CA LEU A 35 -9.24 1.75 11.83
C LEU A 35 -8.67 3.00 11.13
N PRO A 36 -7.47 3.49 11.50
CA PRO A 36 -6.55 2.96 12.51
C PRO A 36 -6.94 3.36 13.93
N ILE A 37 -6.80 2.45 14.89
CA ILE A 37 -7.09 2.74 16.31
C ILE A 37 -6.19 1.91 17.22
N LYS A 38 -5.88 2.46 18.40
CA LYS A 38 -5.30 1.69 19.50
C LYS A 38 -6.41 0.97 20.25
N CYS A 39 -6.34 -0.36 20.35
CA CYS A 39 -7.35 -1.13 21.08
C CYS A 39 -7.38 -0.74 22.56
N THR A 40 -8.57 -0.45 23.10
CA THR A 40 -8.76 -0.04 24.51
C THR A 40 -8.52 -1.16 25.52
N ILE A 41 -8.58 -2.42 25.09
CA ILE A 41 -8.43 -3.60 25.98
C ILE A 41 -6.97 -4.08 26.01
N CYS A 42 -6.39 -4.36 24.84
CA CYS A 42 -5.05 -4.95 24.75
C CYS A 42 -3.95 -3.96 24.34
N ALA A 43 -4.28 -2.66 24.20
CA ALA A 43 -3.36 -1.60 23.80
C ALA A 43 -2.64 -1.79 22.44
N THR A 44 -3.02 -2.80 21.65
CA THR A 44 -2.40 -3.09 20.35
C THR A 44 -2.84 -2.05 19.31
N GLN A 45 -1.88 -1.55 18.53
CA GLN A 45 -2.16 -0.66 17.39
C GLN A 45 -2.75 -1.47 16.23
N LEU A 46 -3.99 -1.16 15.86
CA LEU A 46 -4.68 -1.81 14.75
C LEU A 46 -4.71 -0.86 13.56
N VAL A 47 -4.10 -1.31 12.47
CA VAL A 47 -4.04 -0.61 11.19
C VAL A 47 -4.64 -1.50 10.11
N SER A 48 -5.37 -0.91 9.16
CA SER A 48 -5.80 -1.64 7.98
C SER A 48 -4.57 -1.95 7.11
N THR A 49 -4.63 -3.07 6.37
CA THR A 49 -3.61 -3.40 5.38
C THR A 49 -3.43 -2.25 4.38
N LEU A 50 -4.51 -1.61 3.92
CA LEU A 50 -4.46 -0.47 3.00
C LEU A 50 -3.71 0.74 3.57
N ASN A 51 -3.94 1.09 4.85
CA ASN A 51 -3.24 2.20 5.49
C ASN A 51 -1.76 1.86 5.72
N LEU A 52 -1.47 0.61 6.06
CA LEU A 52 -0.10 0.14 6.19
C LEU A 52 0.62 0.15 4.83
N THR A 53 0.00 -0.33 3.74
CA THR A 53 0.63 -0.31 2.41
C THR A 53 0.85 1.12 1.92
N LYS A 54 -0.10 2.05 2.14
CA LYS A 54 0.12 3.47 1.84
C LYS A 54 1.29 4.03 2.62
N SER A 55 1.35 3.82 3.94
CA SER A 55 2.51 4.22 4.74
C SER A 55 3.80 3.57 4.24
N LEU A 56 3.80 2.27 3.92
CA LEU A 56 4.97 1.55 3.38
C LEU A 56 5.43 2.13 2.04
N PHE A 57 4.53 2.51 1.12
CA PHE A 57 4.89 3.16 -0.14
C PHE A 57 5.48 4.56 0.07
N TYR A 58 5.01 5.32 1.07
CA TYR A 58 5.67 6.57 1.46
C TYR A 58 7.10 6.36 2.02
N TYR A 59 7.39 5.19 2.59
CA TYR A 59 8.70 4.86 3.19
C TYR A 59 9.62 4.03 2.28
N GLN A 60 9.16 3.61 1.10
CA GLN A 60 9.98 2.91 0.11
C GLN A 60 10.04 3.74 -1.17
N PRO A 61 10.89 4.79 -1.21
CA PRO A 61 11.13 5.50 -2.45
C PRO A 61 11.63 4.51 -3.50
N LEU A 62 11.02 4.58 -4.69
CA LEU A 62 11.49 3.84 -5.86
C LEU A 62 12.97 4.17 -6.06
N LYS A 63 13.80 3.14 -6.21
CA LYS A 63 15.24 3.34 -6.46
C LYS A 63 15.39 4.10 -7.79
N PRO A 64 16.26 5.13 -7.84
CA PRO A 64 16.50 5.88 -9.06
C PRO A 64 16.87 4.91 -10.18
N PHE A 65 16.29 5.13 -11.35
CA PHE A 65 16.60 4.36 -12.54
C PHE A 65 18.01 4.70 -13.05
N ASN A 66 18.65 3.73 -13.68
CA ASN A 66 19.97 3.94 -14.29
C ASN A 66 19.83 4.64 -15.63
N ILE A 67 20.89 5.31 -16.08
CA ILE A 67 20.89 6.01 -17.37
C ILE A 67 21.01 4.99 -18.50
N SER A 68 20.09 5.02 -19.47
CA SER A 68 20.13 4.17 -20.66
C SER A 68 19.30 4.77 -21.78
N THR A 69 19.78 4.66 -23.02
CA THR A 69 19.08 5.17 -24.19
C THR A 69 18.19 4.11 -24.82
N GLY A 70 16.96 4.47 -25.16
CA GLY A 70 16.06 3.59 -25.91
C GLY A 70 14.69 4.20 -26.15
N VAL A 71 13.66 3.34 -26.15
CA VAL A 71 12.27 3.74 -26.33
C VAL A 71 11.53 3.58 -25.01
N CYS A 72 10.78 4.61 -24.61
CA CYS A 72 9.98 4.60 -23.41
C CYS A 72 8.86 3.57 -23.51
N LYS A 73 8.76 2.67 -22.53
CA LYS A 73 7.75 1.61 -22.48
C LYS A 73 6.32 2.13 -22.31
N ILE A 74 6.16 3.35 -21.77
CA ILE A 74 4.85 3.96 -21.46
C ILE A 74 4.32 4.78 -22.64
N CYS A 75 5.12 5.72 -23.16
CA CYS A 75 4.69 6.67 -24.20
C CYS A 75 5.27 6.40 -25.60
N ASN A 76 6.16 5.41 -25.75
CA ASN A 76 6.88 5.11 -26.99
C ASN A 76 7.75 6.25 -27.55
N GLU A 77 8.11 7.25 -26.74
CA GLU A 77 9.05 8.31 -27.11
C GLU A 77 10.50 7.95 -26.72
N LYS A 78 11.45 8.90 -26.91
CA LYS A 78 12.84 8.71 -26.52
C LYS A 78 12.97 8.52 -25.01
N GLY A 79 13.51 7.39 -24.60
CA GLY A 79 13.80 7.06 -23.22
C GLY A 79 15.26 7.29 -22.86
N GLU A 80 15.50 7.64 -21.59
CA GLU A 80 16.83 7.92 -21.05
C GLU A 80 17.11 7.27 -19.68
N SER A 81 16.10 6.60 -19.09
CA SER A 81 16.19 5.90 -17.81
C SER A 81 15.80 4.44 -17.96
N ILE A 82 16.46 3.50 -17.28
CA ILE A 82 16.15 2.06 -17.27
C ILE A 82 15.94 1.55 -15.85
N CYS A 83 14.87 0.77 -15.66
CA CYS A 83 14.63 0.09 -14.40
C CYS A 83 15.53 -1.16 -14.29
N ASP A 84 16.24 -1.31 -13.17
CA ASP A 84 17.16 -2.43 -12.96
C ASP A 84 16.48 -3.80 -12.82
N GLN A 85 15.22 -3.82 -12.40
CA GLN A 85 14.47 -5.05 -12.16
C GLN A 85 13.82 -5.57 -13.45
N CYS A 86 12.98 -4.75 -14.11
CA CYS A 86 12.25 -5.18 -15.31
C CYS A 86 12.99 -4.89 -16.63
N LYS A 87 14.10 -4.14 -16.60
CA LYS A 87 14.88 -3.71 -17.78
C LYS A 87 14.10 -2.89 -18.81
N ASN A 88 12.90 -2.40 -18.47
CA ASN A 88 12.16 -1.46 -19.29
C ASN A 88 12.77 -0.06 -19.20
N ILE A 89 12.69 0.66 -20.32
CA ILE A 89 13.21 2.02 -20.47
C ILE A 89 12.06 3.03 -20.35
N PHE A 90 12.33 4.19 -19.77
CA PHE A 90 11.39 5.28 -19.51
C PHE A 90 11.97 6.62 -19.97
N CYS A 91 11.13 7.54 -20.43
CA CYS A 91 11.51 8.94 -20.65
C CYS A 91 11.47 9.73 -19.35
N TYR A 92 12.05 10.93 -19.33
CA TYR A 92 12.07 11.83 -18.18
C TYR A 92 10.71 12.00 -17.50
N GLU A 93 9.67 12.32 -18.28
CA GLU A 93 8.33 12.59 -17.75
C GLU A 93 7.71 11.34 -17.10
N CYS A 94 7.90 10.18 -17.73
CA CYS A 94 7.42 8.91 -17.20
C CYS A 94 8.19 8.48 -15.94
N ASP A 95 9.51 8.64 -15.96
CA ASP A 95 10.40 8.35 -14.83
C ASP A 95 10.03 9.21 -13.61
N LYS A 96 9.89 10.52 -13.82
CA LYS A 96 9.45 11.47 -12.79
C LYS A 96 8.06 11.12 -12.24
N PHE A 97 7.11 10.82 -13.11
CA PHE A 97 5.76 10.43 -12.69
C PHE A 97 5.78 9.18 -11.80
N LEU A 98 6.58 8.18 -12.17
CA LEU A 98 6.76 6.96 -11.39
C LEU A 98 7.38 7.24 -10.02
N HIS A 99 8.39 8.11 -9.93
CA HIS A 99 9.07 8.41 -8.67
C HIS A 99 8.30 9.37 -7.75
N GLU A 100 7.50 10.30 -8.29
CA GLU A 100 6.78 11.29 -7.46
C GLU A 100 5.36 10.87 -7.08
N ASN A 101 4.64 10.18 -7.99
CA ASN A 101 3.22 9.91 -7.83
C ASN A 101 2.90 8.45 -7.53
N ILE A 102 3.69 7.52 -8.08
CA ILE A 102 3.41 6.08 -7.99
C ILE A 102 4.30 5.39 -6.93
N ASN A 103 5.58 5.75 -6.82
CA ASN A 103 6.58 5.14 -5.95
C ASN A 103 6.82 3.63 -6.18
N PHE A 104 6.35 3.08 -7.29
CA PHE A 104 6.67 1.71 -7.72
C PHE A 104 6.72 1.64 -9.25
N CYS A 105 7.53 0.72 -9.79
CA CYS A 105 7.54 0.44 -11.22
C CYS A 105 6.43 -0.58 -11.54
N PRO A 106 5.40 -0.23 -12.35
CA PRO A 106 4.26 -1.10 -12.63
C PRO A 106 4.67 -2.40 -13.34
N PHE A 107 5.74 -2.36 -14.14
CA PHE A 107 6.21 -3.50 -14.93
C PHE A 107 7.10 -4.50 -14.17
N CYS A 108 7.49 -4.22 -12.92
CA CYS A 108 8.33 -5.16 -12.15
C CYS A 108 7.54 -6.36 -11.63
N SER A 109 6.24 -6.19 -11.41
CA SER A 109 5.35 -7.30 -11.01
C SER A 109 4.98 -8.21 -12.18
N GLU A 110 5.08 -7.72 -13.41
CA GLU A 110 4.76 -8.47 -14.63
C GLU A 110 5.93 -9.37 -15.08
N ASN A 111 7.18 -8.97 -14.81
CA ASN A 111 8.38 -9.70 -15.24
C ASN A 111 8.85 -10.78 -14.26
N ASN A 112 8.00 -11.26 -13.34
CA ASN A 112 8.25 -12.50 -12.60
C ASN A 112 7.92 -13.72 -13.49
N GLU A 113 8.49 -13.76 -14.68
CA GLU A 113 8.54 -15.00 -15.46
C GLU A 113 9.70 -15.86 -14.95
N ILE A 114 9.36 -17.11 -14.69
CA ILE A 114 10.15 -18.21 -14.13
C ILE A 114 11.45 -18.44 -14.90
#